data_AF-X1FPU1-F1
#
_entry.id   AF-X1FPU1-F1
#
_cell.length_a   1.000
_cell.length_b   1.000
_cell.length_c   1.000
_cell.angle_alpha   90.00
_cell.angle_beta   90.00
_cell.angle_gamma   90.00
#
_symmetry.space_group_name_H-M   'P 1'
#
loop_
_entity.id
_entity.type
_entity.pdbx_description
1 polymer ?
#
loop_
_entity_poly.entity_id
_entity_poly.type
_entity_poly.pdbx_seq_one_letter_code
_entity_poly.pdbx_strand_id
1 'polypeptide(L)'
;MFPEVIKTQEEIKEAGLDKLIIKLDHIAYRVKKGEGEKAMAELANLVPYKEYKTFKVASMNAVTSAIKLHDTLPVIVVSEGLSEDSVVEQYVKKFGGRIHHLAYLVNNIDKVVEIQRKRGVQFTTDSIIGSEKEGIKQIFTLPTDTANHIIEYIQRFGDFDGFFTPTNINELMKSTERLGEA
;
A
#
# COMPACT_ATOMS: atom_id res chain seq x y z
N MET A 1 23.86 0.94 -18.43
CA MET A 1 23.81 1.01 -16.95
C MET A 1 23.19 2.35 -16.56
N PHE A 2 22.38 2.43 -15.51
CA PHE A 2 21.71 3.67 -15.08
C PHE A 2 22.49 4.30 -13.92
N PRO A 3 23.30 5.36 -14.13
CA PRO A 3 24.24 5.85 -13.11
C PRO A 3 23.56 6.34 -11.83
N GLU A 4 22.40 6.98 -11.98
CA GLU A 4 21.60 7.45 -10.85
C GLU A 4 21.12 6.30 -9.96
N VAL A 5 20.69 5.18 -10.57
CA VAL A 5 20.30 3.97 -9.83
C VAL A 5 21.47 3.39 -9.04
N ILE A 6 22.68 3.37 -9.62
CA ILE A 6 23.87 2.86 -8.93
C ILE A 6 24.19 3.72 -7.71
N LYS A 7 24.22 5.04 -7.88
CA LYS A 7 24.45 5.99 -6.79
C LYS A 7 23.41 5.80 -5.67
N THR A 8 22.13 5.72 -6.03
CA THR A 8 21.06 5.48 -5.04
C THR A 8 21.24 4.15 -4.32
N GLN A 9 21.67 3.08 -5.01
CA GLN A 9 21.93 1.78 -4.38
C GLN A 9 23.08 1.84 -3.36
N GLU A 10 24.11 2.64 -3.60
CA GLU A 10 25.20 2.88 -2.64
C GLU A 10 24.68 3.62 -1.41
N GLU A 11 23.95 4.73 -1.60
CA GLU A 11 23.34 5.49 -0.50
C GLU A 11 22.38 4.63 0.35
N ILE A 12 21.62 3.72 -0.29
CA ILE A 12 20.72 2.78 0.37
C ILE A 12 21.49 1.79 1.27
N LYS A 13 22.63 1.28 0.78
CA LYS A 13 23.50 0.38 1.54
C LYS A 13 24.19 1.10 2.70
N GLU A 14 24.68 2.32 2.48
CA GLU A 14 25.29 3.14 3.53
C GLU A 14 24.29 3.48 4.64
N ALA A 15 23.05 3.78 4.27
CA ALA A 15 21.95 3.98 5.21
C ALA A 15 21.52 2.68 5.93
N GLY A 16 21.93 1.51 5.41
CA GLY A 16 21.55 0.19 5.91
C GLY A 16 20.09 -0.19 5.66
N LEU A 17 19.42 0.49 4.73
CA LEU A 17 18.00 0.24 4.43
C LEU A 17 17.80 -1.11 3.74
N ASP A 18 18.77 -1.54 2.93
CA ASP A 18 18.77 -2.82 2.21
C ASP A 18 18.59 -4.04 3.14
N LYS A 19 19.07 -3.94 4.38
CA LYS A 19 18.96 -5.00 5.40
C LYS A 19 17.61 -5.02 6.13
N LEU A 20 16.81 -3.97 5.96
CA LEU A 20 15.53 -3.80 6.65
C LEU A 20 14.33 -4.18 5.76
N ILE A 21 14.46 -4.00 4.45
CA ILE A 21 13.44 -4.39 3.47
C ILE A 21 13.52 -5.89 3.21
N ILE A 22 12.43 -6.63 3.46
CA ILE A 22 12.40 -8.09 3.30
C ILE A 22 11.92 -8.46 1.89
N LYS A 23 10.71 -8.03 1.52
CA LYS A 23 10.06 -8.38 0.24
C LYS A 23 8.84 -7.51 -0.01
N LEU A 24 8.33 -7.56 -1.24
CA LEU A 24 7.04 -6.98 -1.60
C LEU A 24 5.92 -7.79 -0.90
N ASP A 25 5.09 -7.11 -0.11
CA ASP A 25 3.98 -7.68 0.65
C ASP A 25 2.71 -7.69 -0.21
N HIS A 26 2.32 -6.54 -0.75
CA HIS A 26 1.15 -6.44 -1.61
C HIS A 26 1.24 -5.27 -2.60
N ILE A 27 0.41 -5.37 -3.64
CA ILE A 27 0.21 -4.33 -4.64
C ILE A 27 -1.26 -3.93 -4.59
N ALA A 28 -1.53 -2.66 -4.29
CA ALA A 28 -2.89 -2.16 -4.22
C ALA A 28 -3.25 -1.34 -5.45
N TYR A 29 -4.36 -1.70 -6.06
CA TYR A 29 -5.03 -1.02 -7.16
C TYR A 29 -6.18 -0.21 -6.60
N ARG A 30 -6.40 0.97 -7.18
CA ARG A 30 -7.69 1.66 -7.11
C ARG A 30 -8.32 1.60 -8.49
N VAL A 31 -9.58 1.18 -8.54
CA VAL A 31 -10.35 1.09 -9.79
C VAL A 31 -11.67 1.82 -9.64
N LYS A 32 -12.30 2.12 -10.77
CA LYS A 32 -13.56 2.87 -10.80
C LYS A 32 -14.65 2.10 -10.07
N LYS A 33 -15.55 2.81 -9.40
CA LYS A 33 -16.76 2.25 -8.81
C LYS A 33 -17.48 1.30 -9.77
N GLY A 34 -17.70 0.07 -9.33
CA GLY A 34 -18.38 -0.99 -10.07
C GLY A 34 -17.47 -1.82 -10.97
N GLU A 35 -16.17 -1.55 -10.99
CA GLU A 35 -15.18 -2.29 -11.78
C GLU A 35 -14.30 -3.23 -10.93
N GLY A 36 -14.44 -3.24 -9.60
CA GLY A 36 -13.63 -4.05 -8.68
C GLY A 36 -13.60 -5.54 -9.02
N GLU A 37 -14.78 -6.17 -9.14
CA GLU A 37 -14.90 -7.58 -9.50
C GLU A 37 -14.33 -7.87 -10.88
N LYS A 38 -14.65 -7.01 -11.86
CA LYS A 38 -14.17 -7.15 -13.24
C LYS A 38 -12.63 -7.09 -13.31
N ALA A 39 -12.01 -6.13 -12.61
CA ALA A 39 -10.56 -6.00 -12.56
C ALA A 39 -9.88 -7.23 -11.94
N MET A 40 -10.45 -7.79 -10.87
CA MET A 40 -9.97 -9.05 -10.29
C MET A 40 -10.15 -10.24 -11.24
N ALA A 41 -11.28 -10.33 -11.92
CA ALA A 41 -11.57 -11.40 -12.88
C ALA A 41 -10.62 -11.35 -14.10
N GLU A 42 -10.29 -10.16 -14.61
CA GLU A 42 -9.32 -9.99 -15.70
C GLU A 42 -7.94 -10.54 -15.31
N LEU A 43 -7.47 -10.26 -14.08
CA LEU A 43 -6.21 -10.81 -13.56
C LEU A 43 -6.30 -12.33 -13.34
N ALA A 44 -7.38 -12.81 -12.73
CA ALA A 44 -7.59 -14.23 -12.44
C ALA A 44 -7.76 -15.10 -13.70
N ASN A 45 -8.18 -14.49 -14.81
CA ASN A 45 -8.27 -15.16 -16.11
C ASN A 45 -6.89 -15.41 -16.75
N LEU A 46 -5.87 -14.62 -16.38
CA LEU A 46 -4.52 -14.73 -16.94
C LEU A 46 -3.56 -15.52 -16.04
N VAL A 47 -3.76 -15.42 -14.73
CA VAL A 47 -2.92 -16.04 -13.70
C VAL A 47 -3.87 -16.62 -12.65
N PRO A 48 -3.64 -17.83 -12.08
CA PRO A 48 -4.60 -18.52 -11.22
C PRO A 48 -4.69 -17.92 -9.80
N TYR A 49 -4.91 -16.62 -9.72
CA TYR A 49 -5.26 -15.90 -8.51
C TYR A 49 -6.59 -16.41 -7.98
N LYS A 50 -6.67 -16.55 -6.65
CA LYS A 50 -7.89 -16.91 -5.93
C LYS A 50 -8.28 -15.80 -4.98
N GLU A 51 -9.59 -15.64 -4.76
CA GLU A 51 -10.10 -14.78 -3.70
C GLU A 51 -9.43 -15.13 -2.36
N TYR A 52 -9.10 -14.10 -1.59
CA TYR A 52 -8.49 -14.25 -0.29
C TYR A 52 -9.34 -13.62 0.82
N LYS A 53 -9.49 -12.29 0.81
CA LYS A 53 -10.21 -11.54 1.86
C LYS A 53 -10.84 -10.30 1.27
N THR A 54 -12.00 -9.91 1.78
CA THR A 54 -12.70 -8.67 1.40
C THR A 54 -13.04 -7.87 2.65
N PHE A 55 -12.80 -6.57 2.59
CA PHE A 55 -12.98 -5.62 3.68
C PHE A 55 -13.85 -4.46 3.22
N LYS A 56 -14.97 -4.23 3.92
CA LYS A 56 -15.79 -3.02 3.73
C LYS A 56 -15.30 -1.94 4.68
N VAL A 57 -14.86 -0.81 4.14
CA VAL A 57 -14.39 0.35 4.90
C VAL A 57 -15.52 1.38 4.92
N ALA A 58 -16.48 1.18 5.82
CA ALA A 58 -17.73 1.95 5.84
C ALA A 58 -17.51 3.47 5.99
N SER A 59 -16.54 3.89 6.82
CA SER A 59 -16.18 5.29 7.02
C SER A 59 -15.66 5.99 5.76
N MET A 60 -15.09 5.24 4.83
CA MET A 60 -14.48 5.74 3.60
C MET A 60 -15.37 5.48 2.36
N ASN A 61 -16.58 4.95 2.58
CA ASN A 61 -17.48 4.49 1.52
C ASN A 61 -16.74 3.65 0.48
N ALA A 62 -15.94 2.68 0.90
CA ALA A 62 -15.10 1.88 0.01
C ALA A 62 -15.16 0.39 0.35
N VAL A 63 -14.84 -0.44 -0.64
CA VAL A 63 -14.56 -1.86 -0.46
C VAL A 63 -13.15 -2.15 -0.95
N THR A 64 -12.49 -3.09 -0.30
CA THR A 64 -11.14 -3.55 -0.67
C THR A 64 -11.10 -5.07 -0.64
N SER A 65 -10.82 -5.65 -1.79
CA SER A 65 -10.82 -7.09 -2.00
C SER A 65 -9.42 -7.56 -2.39
N ALA A 66 -9.01 -8.72 -1.89
CA ALA A 66 -7.70 -9.27 -2.11
C ALA A 66 -7.77 -10.61 -2.84
N ILE A 67 -6.88 -10.79 -3.80
CA ILE A 67 -6.64 -12.06 -4.50
C ILE A 67 -5.17 -12.46 -4.35
N LYS A 68 -4.90 -13.77 -4.26
CA LYS A 68 -3.55 -14.31 -4.05
C LYS A 68 -3.23 -15.46 -4.99
N LEU A 69 -1.96 -15.54 -5.38
CA LEU A 69 -1.43 -16.67 -6.13
C LEU A 69 -0.89 -17.69 -5.11
N HIS A 70 -1.61 -18.78 -4.89
CA HIS A 70 -1.32 -19.71 -3.78
C HIS A 70 -1.18 -18.97 -2.44
N ASP A 71 -0.35 -19.47 -1.51
CA ASP A 71 0.01 -18.76 -0.27
C ASP A 71 1.29 -17.94 -0.44
N THR A 72 1.42 -17.24 -1.57
CA THR A 72 2.61 -16.44 -1.89
C THR A 72 2.32 -14.95 -1.90
N LEU A 73 3.40 -14.17 -1.79
CA LEU A 73 3.40 -12.72 -1.95
C LEU A 73 3.96 -12.37 -3.36
N PRO A 74 3.57 -11.22 -3.94
CA PRO A 74 2.65 -10.22 -3.38
C PRO A 74 1.19 -10.65 -3.46
N VAL A 75 0.39 -10.22 -2.48
CA VAL A 75 -1.07 -10.23 -2.60
C VAL A 75 -1.50 -9.07 -3.49
N ILE A 76 -2.49 -9.28 -4.36
CA ILE A 76 -3.10 -8.21 -5.14
C ILE A 76 -4.33 -7.70 -4.41
N VAL A 77 -4.39 -6.40 -4.20
CA VAL A 77 -5.48 -5.71 -3.50
C VAL A 77 -6.17 -4.79 -4.47
N VAL A 78 -7.49 -4.86 -4.57
CA VAL A 78 -8.30 -4.02 -5.45
C VAL A 78 -9.30 -3.28 -4.58
N SER A 79 -9.20 -1.95 -4.59
CA SER A 79 -10.12 -1.05 -3.90
C SER A 79 -11.00 -0.32 -4.92
N GLU A 80 -12.30 -0.22 -4.61
CA GLU A 80 -13.24 0.63 -5.34
C GLU A 80 -14.09 1.46 -4.37
N GLY A 81 -14.53 2.63 -4.83
CA GLY A 81 -15.47 3.47 -4.09
C GLY A 81 -16.90 2.94 -4.21
N LEU A 82 -17.70 3.12 -3.16
CA LEU A 82 -19.13 2.82 -3.12
C LEU A 82 -19.98 4.06 -3.42
N SER A 83 -19.37 5.24 -3.39
CA SER A 83 -20.00 6.53 -3.65
C SER A 83 -19.01 7.51 -4.30
N GLU A 84 -19.54 8.58 -4.88
CA GLU A 84 -18.77 9.58 -5.63
C GLU A 84 -17.81 10.38 -4.74
N ASP A 85 -18.11 10.50 -3.45
CA ASP A 85 -17.34 11.16 -2.40
C ASP A 85 -16.32 10.23 -1.73
N SER A 86 -16.24 8.95 -2.11
CA SER A 86 -15.22 8.04 -1.58
C SER A 86 -13.82 8.52 -1.95
N VAL A 87 -12.88 8.44 -1.00
CA VAL A 87 -11.45 8.72 -1.22
C VAL A 87 -10.88 7.91 -2.40
N VAL A 88 -11.36 6.68 -2.58
CA VAL A 88 -10.95 5.82 -3.69
C VAL A 88 -11.45 6.37 -5.01
N GLU A 89 -12.72 6.76 -5.09
CA GLU A 89 -13.34 7.27 -6.31
C GLU A 89 -12.77 8.64 -6.71
N GLN A 90 -12.54 9.54 -5.75
CA GLN A 90 -11.88 10.84 -6.00
C GLN A 90 -10.49 10.66 -6.59
N TYR A 91 -9.69 9.73 -6.04
CA TYR A 91 -8.39 9.39 -6.60
C TYR A 91 -8.49 8.87 -8.04
N VAL A 92 -9.43 7.95 -8.30
CA VAL A 92 -9.61 7.35 -9.64
C VAL A 92 -10.10 8.39 -10.66
N LYS A 93 -10.94 9.36 -10.27
CA LYS A 93 -11.31 10.49 -11.14
C LYS A 93 -10.11 11.31 -11.57
N LYS A 94 -9.16 11.53 -10.67
CA LYS A 94 -7.95 12.34 -10.94
C LYS A 94 -6.89 11.58 -11.75
N PHE A 95 -6.65 10.32 -11.42
CA PHE A 95 -5.49 9.56 -11.94
C PHE A 95 -5.84 8.36 -12.82
N GLY A 96 -7.12 8.04 -12.99
CA GLY A 96 -7.58 6.80 -13.59
C GLY A 96 -7.41 5.58 -12.68
N GLY A 97 -7.93 4.43 -13.12
CA GLY A 97 -7.72 3.14 -12.45
C GLY A 97 -6.27 2.68 -12.61
N ARG A 98 -5.57 2.40 -11.51
CA ARG A 98 -4.13 2.09 -11.50
C ARG A 98 -3.66 1.47 -10.19
N ILE A 99 -2.40 1.02 -10.19
CA ILE A 99 -1.66 0.77 -8.93
C ILE A 99 -1.57 2.09 -8.16
N HIS A 100 -2.09 2.06 -6.95
CA HIS A 100 -2.06 3.14 -5.97
C HIS A 100 -0.78 3.07 -5.13
N HIS A 101 -0.44 1.91 -4.57
CA HIS A 101 0.79 1.74 -3.80
C HIS A 101 1.42 0.36 -3.96
N LEU A 102 2.71 0.30 -3.62
CA LEU A 102 3.49 -0.91 -3.45
C LEU A 102 3.89 -1.02 -1.98
N ALA A 103 3.53 -2.13 -1.33
CA ALA A 103 3.82 -2.35 0.07
C ALA A 103 4.98 -3.31 0.26
N TYR A 104 5.91 -2.95 1.14
CA TYR A 104 7.10 -3.73 1.43
C TYR A 104 7.13 -4.15 2.89
N LEU A 105 7.25 -5.45 3.10
CA LEU A 105 7.45 -6.04 4.42
C LEU A 105 8.84 -5.67 4.94
N VAL A 106 8.90 -5.15 6.16
CA VAL A 106 10.14 -4.73 6.83
C VAL A 106 10.29 -5.39 8.19
N ASN A 107 11.54 -5.61 8.64
CA ASN A 107 11.83 -6.20 9.94
C ASN A 107 11.88 -5.19 11.11
N ASN A 108 11.98 -3.88 10.81
CA ASN A 108 11.96 -2.81 11.80
C ASN A 108 11.45 -1.51 11.16
N ILE A 109 10.15 -1.28 11.21
CA ILE A 109 9.48 -0.14 10.60
C ILE A 109 9.89 1.19 11.23
N ASP A 110 10.10 1.22 12.55
CA ASP A 110 10.52 2.44 13.25
C ASP A 110 11.88 2.93 12.71
N LYS A 111 12.84 2.02 12.54
CA LYS A 111 14.16 2.31 11.97
C LYS A 111 14.08 2.68 10.48
N VAL A 112 13.23 2.01 9.70
CA VAL A 112 13.00 2.36 8.29
C VAL A 112 12.50 3.79 8.16
N VAL A 113 11.49 4.16 8.94
CA VAL A 113 10.92 5.52 8.93
C VAL A 113 11.96 6.55 9.38
N GLU A 114 12.76 6.25 10.41
CA GLU A 114 13.86 7.12 10.84
C GLU A 114 14.86 7.38 9.71
N ILE A 115 15.34 6.32 9.04
CA ILE A 115 16.29 6.42 7.91
C ILE A 115 15.68 7.24 6.78
N GLN A 116 14.43 6.93 6.40
CA GLN A 116 13.76 7.60 5.29
C GLN A 116 13.55 9.08 5.56
N ARG A 117 13.18 9.47 6.80
CA ARG A 117 13.09 10.89 7.19
C ARG A 117 14.43 11.60 7.12
N LYS A 118 15.54 10.97 7.56
CA LYS A 118 16.90 11.54 7.41
C LYS A 118 17.28 11.75 5.94
N ARG A 119 16.74 10.93 5.04
CA ARG A 119 16.91 11.04 3.59
C ARG A 119 15.91 12.01 2.92
N GLY A 120 15.08 12.71 3.70
CA GLY A 120 14.11 13.69 3.18
C GLY A 120 12.81 13.09 2.65
N VAL A 121 12.57 11.78 2.83
CA VAL A 121 11.30 11.17 2.43
C VAL A 121 10.18 11.62 3.35
N GLN A 122 9.12 12.14 2.76
CA GLN A 122 7.91 12.58 3.44
C GLN A 122 6.87 11.45 3.49
N PHE A 123 5.99 11.49 4.49
CA PHE A 123 4.95 10.50 4.73
C PHE A 123 3.57 11.17 4.79
N THR A 124 2.51 10.40 4.55
CA THR A 124 1.13 10.90 4.63
C THR A 124 0.66 11.17 6.06
N THR A 125 1.38 10.65 7.06
CA THR A 125 1.10 10.83 8.49
C THR A 125 2.38 11.11 9.27
N ASP A 126 2.26 11.83 10.38
CA ASP A 126 3.38 12.15 11.27
C ASP A 126 3.85 10.93 12.08
N SER A 127 2.96 9.97 12.33
CA SER A 127 3.25 8.74 13.06
C SER A 127 2.91 7.50 12.25
N ILE A 128 3.58 6.39 12.58
CA ILE A 128 3.24 5.06 12.09
C ILE A 128 1.86 4.69 12.64
N ILE A 129 1.04 4.08 11.78
CA ILE A 129 -0.32 3.63 12.10
C ILE A 129 -0.27 2.19 12.62
N GLY A 130 -1.07 1.89 13.64
CA GLY A 130 -1.14 0.58 14.29
C GLY A 130 -0.07 0.36 15.35
N SER A 131 -0.03 -0.85 15.89
CA SER A 131 0.84 -1.22 17.01
C SER A 131 1.21 -2.71 16.97
N GLU A 132 2.27 -3.07 17.71
CA GLU A 132 2.65 -4.48 17.89
C GLU A 132 1.53 -5.30 18.54
N LYS A 133 0.78 -4.70 19.48
CA LYS A 133 -0.38 -5.34 20.13
C LYS A 133 -1.49 -5.66 19.13
N GLU A 134 -1.69 -4.81 18.13
CA GLU A 134 -2.64 -5.03 17.04
C GLU A 134 -2.10 -5.98 15.95
N GLY A 135 -0.84 -6.41 16.07
CA GLY A 135 -0.20 -7.34 15.15
C GLY A 135 0.38 -6.69 13.90
N ILE A 136 0.25 -5.36 13.72
CA ILE A 136 0.63 -4.70 12.48
C ILE A 136 0.92 -3.21 12.67
N LYS A 137 2.00 -2.75 12.03
CA LYS A 137 2.36 -1.34 11.87
C LYS A 137 2.53 -0.99 10.39
N GLN A 138 2.03 0.16 9.96
CA GLN A 138 2.01 0.60 8.57
C GLN A 138 2.24 2.10 8.42
N ILE A 139 2.80 2.54 7.29
CA ILE A 139 2.87 3.97 6.92
C ILE A 139 3.07 4.14 5.41
N PHE A 140 2.44 5.17 4.82
CA PHE A 140 2.63 5.55 3.42
C PHE A 140 3.57 6.73 3.26
N THR A 141 4.45 6.66 2.26
CA THR A 141 5.17 7.84 1.76
C THR A 141 4.22 8.81 1.05
N LEU A 142 4.63 10.06 0.87
CA LEU A 142 4.05 10.87 -0.22
C LEU A 142 4.40 10.24 -1.59
N PRO A 143 3.62 10.54 -2.65
CA PRO A 143 3.89 9.99 -3.97
C PRO A 143 5.25 10.44 -4.52
N THR A 144 5.93 9.59 -5.28
CA THR A 144 7.13 9.95 -6.03
C THR A 144 6.81 10.95 -7.15
N ASP A 145 7.68 11.92 -7.39
CA ASP A 145 7.45 13.01 -8.35
C ASP A 145 7.20 12.55 -9.80
N THR A 146 7.91 11.51 -10.26
CA THR A 146 7.90 11.13 -11.68
C THR A 146 6.73 10.25 -12.07
N ALA A 147 6.28 9.38 -11.16
CA ALA A 147 5.32 8.32 -11.48
C ALA A 147 4.13 8.27 -10.51
N ASN A 148 4.07 9.15 -9.51
CA ASN A 148 3.02 9.17 -8.49
C ASN A 148 2.88 7.83 -7.73
N HIS A 149 4.01 7.14 -7.49
CA HIS A 149 4.02 5.90 -6.71
C HIS A 149 4.06 6.20 -5.23
N ILE A 150 3.17 5.55 -4.47
CA ILE A 150 3.23 5.53 -3.02
C ILE A 150 3.90 4.24 -2.58
N ILE A 151 4.83 4.34 -1.63
CA ILE A 151 5.45 3.20 -0.98
C ILE A 151 4.83 3.04 0.40
N GLU A 152 4.38 1.83 0.70
CA GLU A 152 4.00 1.44 2.06
C GLU A 152 5.13 0.65 2.71
N TYR A 153 5.49 1.02 3.93
CA TYR A 153 6.25 0.14 4.81
C TYR A 153 5.30 -0.53 5.77
N ILE A 154 5.38 -1.86 5.83
CA ILE A 154 4.53 -2.70 6.67
C ILE A 154 5.39 -3.65 7.50
N GLN A 155 5.09 -3.74 8.80
CA GLN A 155 5.64 -4.76 9.68
C GLN A 155 4.51 -5.51 10.36
N ARG A 156 4.56 -6.84 10.31
CA ARG A 156 3.62 -7.76 10.96
C ARG A 156 4.27 -8.35 12.21
N PHE A 157 3.50 -8.53 13.28
CA PHE A 157 3.97 -8.97 14.59
C PHE A 157 3.18 -10.20 15.08
N GLY A 158 3.84 -11.06 15.85
CA GLY A 158 3.24 -12.27 16.42
C GLY A 158 2.62 -13.19 15.37
N ASP A 159 1.53 -13.85 15.75
CA ASP A 159 0.77 -14.78 14.89
C ASP A 159 -0.33 -14.06 14.09
N PHE A 160 -0.16 -12.78 13.78
CA PHE A 160 -1.15 -12.00 13.05
C PHE A 160 -1.32 -12.51 11.62
N ASP A 161 -2.35 -13.35 11.41
CA ASP A 161 -2.84 -13.80 10.10
C ASP A 161 -3.87 -12.83 9.47
N GLY A 162 -4.07 -11.67 10.11
CA GLY A 162 -4.85 -10.59 9.51
C GLY A 162 -4.10 -10.00 8.33
N PHE A 163 -4.77 -9.82 7.18
CA PHE A 163 -4.16 -9.11 6.06
C PHE A 163 -4.10 -7.60 6.34
N PHE A 164 -5.19 -7.05 6.91
CA PHE A 164 -5.32 -5.70 7.48
C PHE A 164 -6.12 -5.70 8.79
N THR A 165 -5.98 -4.66 9.61
CA THR A 165 -6.96 -4.34 10.67
C THR A 165 -7.95 -3.28 10.17
N PRO A 166 -9.21 -3.29 10.62
CA PRO A 166 -10.19 -2.26 10.27
C PRO A 166 -9.74 -0.83 10.62
N THR A 167 -9.01 -0.67 11.73
CA THR A 167 -8.46 0.62 12.15
C THR A 167 -7.39 1.11 11.17
N ASN A 168 -6.39 0.27 10.86
CA ASN A 168 -5.29 0.68 10.00
C ASN A 168 -5.78 1.04 8.59
N ILE A 169 -6.64 0.21 7.98
CA ILE A 169 -7.13 0.48 6.62
C ILE A 169 -7.90 1.80 6.55
N ASN A 170 -8.69 2.13 7.58
CA ASN A 170 -9.41 3.38 7.67
C ASN A 170 -8.47 4.59 7.78
N GLU A 171 -7.49 4.52 8.69
CA GLU A 171 -6.52 5.61 8.90
C GLU A 171 -5.62 5.82 7.68
N LEU A 172 -5.17 4.74 7.04
CA LEU A 172 -4.37 4.78 5.80
C LEU A 172 -5.17 5.33 4.62
N MET A 173 -6.45 4.98 4.47
CA MET A 173 -7.29 5.59 3.44
C MET A 173 -7.44 7.10 3.69
N LYS A 174 -7.76 7.47 4.93
CA LYS A 174 -7.90 8.87 5.34
C LYS A 174 -6.63 9.69 5.10
N SER A 175 -5.45 9.11 5.33
CA SER A 175 -4.17 9.83 5.10
C SER A 175 -3.92 10.18 3.63
N THR A 176 -4.64 9.54 2.69
CA THR A 176 -4.51 9.77 1.25
C THR A 176 -5.62 10.63 0.66
N GLU A 177 -6.58 11.11 1.46
CA GLU A 177 -7.74 11.88 1.00
C GLU A 177 -7.34 13.07 0.13
N ARG A 178 -6.39 13.88 0.61
CA ARG A 178 -5.89 15.07 -0.10
C ARG A 178 -5.10 14.77 -1.37
N LEU A 179 -4.63 13.53 -1.56
CA LEU A 179 -3.91 13.16 -2.78
C LEU A 179 -4.87 13.08 -3.98
N GLY A 180 -6.13 12.75 -3.73
CA GLY A 180 -7.19 12.67 -4.74
C GLY A 180 -7.90 13.99 -5.06
N GLU A 181 -7.67 15.05 -4.28
CA GLU A 181 -8.27 16.37 -4.52
C GLU A 181 -7.71 16.98 -5.82
N ALA A 182 -8.58 17.62 -6.62
CA ALA A 182 -8.24 18.23 -7.91
C ALA A 182 -7.45 19.53 -7.76
#